data_AF-A0A9E3TG60-F1
#
_entry.id   AF-A0A9E3TG60-F1
#
_cell.length_a   1.000
_cell.length_b   1.000
_cell.length_c   1.000
_cell.angle_alpha   90.00
_cell.angle_beta   90.00
_cell.angle_gamma   90.00
#
_symmetry.space_group_name_H-M   'P 1'
#
loop_
_entity.id
_entity.type
_entity.pdbx_description
1 polymer ?
#
loop_
_entity_poly.entity_id
_entity_poly.type
_entity_poly.pdbx_seq_one_letter_code
_entity_poly.pdbx_strand_id
1 'polypeptide(L)'
;MSTLTFTVSIPTDAGFVGRRCASLECRRYFKLHQKSIRATLHCPYCGASAAASELLTDDQLSHVRRQAEEQAREHFFNQVDTEFSDLARKSRGNEHASFTHEHISYHARPVIPTYSENSVDSELLCPECQCRFQVYGVFGYCPGCRTENQLIYDANLAILRREFSAKPGETRTLRHAYADLVSMFEFHCRRAAPQEHQLTINFGSSPKSVKAP
;
A
#
# COMPACT_ATOMS: atom_id res chain seq x y z
N MET A 1 29.38 -3.97 12.63
CA MET A 1 28.01 -4.36 13.06
C MET A 1 27.49 -5.32 12.01
N SER A 2 27.19 -6.57 12.39
CA SER A 2 26.66 -7.57 11.45
C SER A 2 25.16 -7.32 11.26
N THR A 3 24.73 -7.12 10.01
CA THR A 3 23.31 -6.92 9.68
C THR A 3 22.63 -8.28 9.47
N LEU A 4 21.62 -8.59 10.28
CA LEU A 4 20.78 -9.78 10.09
C LEU A 4 19.59 -9.41 9.21
N THR A 5 19.31 -10.26 8.21
CA THR A 5 18.19 -10.07 7.29
C THR A 5 17.23 -11.25 7.44
N PHE A 6 15.97 -10.95 7.71
CA PHE A 6 14.92 -11.96 7.89
C PHE A 6 13.91 -11.87 6.75
N THR A 7 13.46 -13.02 6.26
CA THR A 7 12.39 -13.09 5.25
C THR A 7 11.07 -13.40 5.94
N VAL A 8 10.13 -12.47 5.84
CA VAL A 8 8.79 -12.59 6.42
C VAL A 8 7.75 -12.70 5.31
N SER A 9 6.92 -13.72 5.38
CA SER A 9 5.80 -13.94 4.46
C SER A 9 4.58 -13.15 4.91
N ILE A 10 4.03 -12.33 4.01
CA ILE A 10 2.74 -11.65 4.22
C ILE A 10 1.63 -12.57 3.69
N PRO A 11 0.58 -12.87 4.48
CA PRO A 11 -0.54 -13.69 4.02
C PRO A 11 -1.28 -12.99 2.88
N THR A 12 -1.73 -13.79 1.91
CA THR A 12 -2.46 -13.31 0.72
C THR A 12 -3.90 -13.79 0.77
N ASP A 13 -4.84 -12.96 0.33
CA ASP A 13 -6.24 -13.32 0.12
C ASP A 13 -6.47 -13.61 -1.36
N ALA A 14 -6.68 -14.88 -1.73
CA ALA A 14 -6.78 -15.34 -3.12
C ALA A 14 -5.63 -14.86 -4.05
N GLY A 15 -4.42 -14.69 -3.49
CA GLY A 15 -3.24 -14.19 -4.21
C GLY A 15 -3.13 -12.66 -4.27
N PHE A 16 -4.07 -11.93 -3.67
CA PHE A 16 -4.04 -10.49 -3.50
C PHE A 16 -3.47 -10.10 -2.14
N VAL A 17 -2.84 -8.92 -2.12
CA VAL A 17 -2.26 -8.29 -0.93
C VAL A 17 -2.76 -6.86 -0.85
N GLY A 18 -3.36 -6.52 0.29
CA GLY A 18 -3.77 -5.15 0.62
C GLY A 18 -2.60 -4.18 0.68
N ARG A 19 -2.84 -2.95 0.23
CA ARG A 19 -1.91 -1.82 0.27
C ARG A 19 -2.67 -0.55 0.64
N ARG A 20 -1.95 0.41 1.21
CA ARG A 20 -2.50 1.71 1.57
C ARG A 20 -1.61 2.83 1.04
N CYS A 21 -2.22 3.86 0.49
CA CYS A 21 -1.48 5.03 0.02
C CYS A 21 -0.70 5.71 1.15
N ALA A 22 0.57 6.03 0.90
CA ALA A 22 1.45 6.74 1.84
C ALA A 22 1.11 8.24 1.99
N SER A 23 0.38 8.83 1.02
CA SER A 23 -0.04 10.24 1.12
C SER A 23 -1.07 10.42 2.23
N LEU A 24 -0.79 11.35 3.15
CA LEU A 24 -1.63 11.70 4.31
C LEU A 24 -3.06 12.10 3.93
N GLU A 25 -3.22 12.76 2.78
CA GLU A 25 -4.52 13.21 2.27
C GLU A 25 -5.31 12.08 1.62
N CYS A 26 -4.64 11.07 1.05
CA CYS A 26 -5.31 9.98 0.36
C CYS A 26 -5.63 8.83 1.32
N ARG A 27 -4.60 8.18 1.90
CA ARG A 27 -4.68 7.01 2.78
C ARG A 27 -5.66 5.89 2.37
N ARG A 28 -6.08 5.86 1.10
CA ARG A 28 -7.04 4.88 0.58
C ARG A 28 -6.38 3.50 0.45
N TYR A 29 -7.20 2.48 0.68
CA TYR A 29 -6.84 1.07 0.59
C TYR A 29 -7.12 0.53 -0.82
N PHE A 30 -6.24 -0.33 -1.31
CA PHE A 30 -6.40 -1.06 -2.57
C PHE A 30 -5.64 -2.39 -2.48
N LYS A 31 -5.93 -3.35 -3.35
CA LYS A 31 -5.23 -4.63 -3.39
C LYS A 31 -4.45 -4.82 -4.67
N LEU A 32 -3.33 -5.53 -4.58
CA LEU A 32 -2.51 -5.94 -5.71
C LEU A 32 -2.30 -7.45 -5.69
N HIS A 33 -2.36 -8.09 -6.85
CA HIS A 33 -1.97 -9.48 -6.96
C HIS A 33 -0.45 -9.59 -6.69
N GLN A 34 -0.01 -10.64 -5.98
CA GLN A 34 1.38 -10.81 -5.57
C GLN A 34 2.36 -10.72 -6.76
N LYS A 35 1.99 -11.34 -7.89
CA LYS A 35 2.77 -11.32 -9.15
C LYS A 35 2.88 -9.93 -9.79
N SER A 36 2.01 -8.99 -9.43
CA SER A 36 1.98 -7.63 -9.97
C SER A 36 2.68 -6.61 -9.07
N ILE A 37 3.18 -7.03 -7.90
CA ILE A 37 3.96 -6.18 -7.00
C ILE A 37 5.34 -5.92 -7.61
N ARG A 38 5.70 -4.64 -7.72
CA ARG A 38 6.97 -4.14 -8.25
C ARG A 38 7.71 -3.34 -7.18
N ALA A 39 8.96 -2.97 -7.43
CA ALA A 39 9.72 -2.12 -6.51
C ALA A 39 9.04 -0.75 -6.27
N THR A 40 8.56 -0.15 -7.37
CA THR A 40 7.82 1.11 -7.37
C THR A 40 6.37 0.85 -7.78
N LEU A 41 5.44 1.44 -7.04
CA LEU A 41 4.01 1.32 -7.26
C LEU A 41 3.36 2.69 -7.17
N HIS A 42 2.20 2.81 -7.79
CA HIS A 42 1.40 4.04 -7.82
C HIS A 42 0.08 3.85 -7.09
N CYS A 43 -0.40 4.89 -6.43
CA CYS A 43 -1.73 4.90 -5.85
C CYS A 43 -2.80 4.97 -6.95
N PRO A 44 -3.77 4.03 -7.02
CA PRO A 44 -4.82 4.07 -8.02
C PRO A 44 -5.75 5.31 -7.90
N TYR A 45 -5.76 5.98 -6.76
CA TYR A 45 -6.64 7.13 -6.51
C TYR A 45 -5.97 8.48 -6.79
N CYS A 46 -4.80 8.73 -6.20
CA CYS A 46 -4.10 10.02 -6.34
C CYS A 46 -2.91 9.98 -7.30
N GLY A 47 -2.52 8.80 -7.79
CA GLY A 47 -1.38 8.63 -8.70
C GLY A 47 0.00 8.85 -8.07
N ALA A 48 0.08 9.04 -6.74
CA ALA A 48 1.34 9.19 -6.02
C ALA A 48 2.21 7.93 -6.17
N SER A 49 3.50 8.11 -6.44
CA SER A 49 4.49 7.04 -6.53
C SER A 49 5.10 6.78 -5.16
N ALA A 50 5.25 5.51 -4.79
CA ALA A 50 5.89 5.09 -3.54
C ALA A 50 6.58 3.74 -3.72
N ALA A 51 7.51 3.41 -2.82
CA ALA A 51 8.08 2.07 -2.77
C ALA A 51 7.02 1.06 -2.30
N ALA A 52 7.08 -0.20 -2.74
CA ALA A 52 6.13 -1.20 -2.28
C ALA A 52 6.13 -1.41 -0.76
N SER A 53 7.28 -1.23 -0.11
CA SER A 53 7.42 -1.26 1.36
C SER A 53 6.67 -0.12 2.06
N GLU A 54 6.59 1.06 1.44
CA GLU A 54 5.91 2.24 2.00
C GLU A 54 4.38 2.14 1.89
N LEU A 55 3.88 1.26 1.02
CA LEU A 55 2.46 1.04 0.81
C LEU A 55 1.87 -0.08 1.67
N LEU A 56 2.62 -0.58 2.66
CA LEU A 56 2.11 -1.53 3.64
C LEU A 56 1.01 -0.89 4.49
N THR A 57 0.00 -1.69 4.86
CA THR A 57 -0.96 -1.25 5.88
C THR A 57 -0.30 -1.27 7.26
N ASP A 58 -0.84 -0.49 8.21
CA ASP A 58 -0.33 -0.47 9.59
C ASP A 58 -0.39 -1.87 10.22
N ASP A 59 -1.46 -2.62 9.92
CA ASP A 59 -1.62 -4.00 10.40
C ASP A 59 -0.59 -4.96 9.82
N GLN A 60 -0.30 -4.85 8.52
CA GLN A 60 0.77 -5.62 7.88
C GLN A 60 2.13 -5.30 8.48
N LEU A 61 2.41 -4.02 8.71
CA LEU A 61 3.66 -3.58 9.33
C LEU A 61 3.79 -4.14 10.76
N SER A 62 2.69 -4.15 11.53
CA SER A 62 2.67 -4.73 12.88
C SER A 62 2.92 -6.25 12.86
N HIS A 63 2.36 -6.96 11.87
CA HIS A 63 2.53 -8.39 11.71
C HIS A 63 3.98 -8.74 11.33
N VAL A 64 4.54 -8.01 10.36
CA VAL A 64 5.94 -8.17 9.94
C VAL A 64 6.90 -7.94 11.10
N ARG A 65 6.67 -6.89 11.91
CA ARG A 65 7.49 -6.61 13.11
C ARG A 65 7.45 -7.74 14.12
N ARG A 66 6.26 -8.23 14.49
CA ARG A 66 6.12 -9.34 15.44
C ARG A 66 6.80 -10.62 14.94
N GLN A 67 6.66 -10.94 13.65
CA GLN A 67 7.30 -12.13 13.09
C GLN A 67 8.82 -11.99 13.03
N ALA A 68 9.34 -10.81 12.69
CA ALA A 68 10.76 -10.52 12.71
C ALA A 68 11.34 -10.60 14.13
N GLU A 69 10.61 -10.11 15.14
CA GLU A 69 11.02 -10.22 16.56
C GLU A 69 11.10 -11.67 17.02
N GLU A 70 10.14 -12.51 16.67
CA GLU A 70 10.15 -13.94 17.02
C GLU A 70 11.31 -14.69 16.32
N GLN A 71 11.56 -14.41 15.04
CA GLN A 71 12.70 -14.97 14.31
C GLN A 71 14.05 -14.50 14.88
N ALA A 72 14.14 -13.23 15.30
CA ALA A 72 15.35 -12.69 15.92
C ALA A 72 15.61 -13.32 17.29
N ARG A 73 14.57 -13.57 18.10
CA ARG A 73 14.68 -14.28 19.38
C ARG A 73 15.18 -15.71 19.20
N GLU A 74 14.60 -16.44 18.25
CA GLU A 74 15.06 -17.79 17.93
C GLU A 74 16.52 -17.80 17.50
N HIS A 75 16.93 -16.89 16.62
CA HIS A 75 18.32 -16.78 16.21
C HIS A 75 19.25 -16.48 17.40
N PHE A 76 18.86 -15.55 18.27
CA PHE A 76 19.63 -15.19 19.46
C PHE A 76 19.79 -16.38 20.41
N PHE A 77 18.69 -17.06 20.77
CA PHE A 77 18.76 -18.22 21.67
C PHE A 77 19.58 -19.36 21.09
N ASN A 78 19.48 -19.61 19.78
CA ASN A 78 20.28 -20.64 19.11
C ASN A 78 21.78 -20.29 19.10
N GLN A 79 22.16 -19.02 18.90
CA GLN A 79 23.56 -18.60 18.98
C GLN A 79 24.10 -18.75 20.40
N VAL A 80 23.34 -18.27 21.39
CA VAL A 80 23.67 -18.40 22.81
C VAL A 80 23.87 -19.88 23.18
N ASP A 81 22.92 -20.75 22.80
CA ASP A 81 23.00 -22.18 23.06
C ASP A 81 24.25 -22.82 22.43
N THR A 82 24.57 -22.43 21.19
CA THR A 82 25.77 -22.90 20.48
C THR A 82 27.06 -22.47 21.20
N GLU A 83 27.17 -21.19 21.57
CA GLU A 83 28.35 -20.66 22.25
C GLU A 83 28.56 -21.29 23.64
N PHE A 84 27.48 -21.46 24.41
CA PHE A 84 27.57 -22.10 25.72
C PHE A 84 27.85 -23.60 25.62
N SER A 85 27.29 -24.29 24.62
CA SER A 85 27.65 -25.69 24.34
C SER A 85 29.12 -25.83 23.95
N ASP A 86 29.64 -24.92 23.12
CA ASP A 86 31.06 -24.86 22.75
C ASP A 86 31.97 -24.64 23.95
N LEU A 87 31.60 -23.71 24.84
CA LEU A 87 32.32 -23.43 26.06
C LEU A 87 32.32 -24.64 27.01
N ALA A 88 31.16 -25.28 27.19
CA ALA A 88 31.04 -26.49 27.99
C ALA A 88 31.94 -27.61 27.46
N ARG A 89 31.92 -27.84 26.14
CA ARG A 89 32.83 -28.81 25.48
C ARG A 89 34.30 -28.48 25.73
N LYS A 90 34.71 -27.22 25.62
CA LYS A 90 36.10 -26.79 25.85
C LYS A 90 36.52 -26.89 27.32
N SER A 91 35.60 -26.70 28.27
CA SER A 91 35.91 -26.76 29.71
C SER A 91 36.12 -28.17 30.27
N ARG A 92 35.59 -29.21 29.60
CA ARG A 92 35.66 -30.62 30.06
C ARG A 92 37.07 -31.20 30.16
N GLY A 93 38.08 -30.55 29.57
CA GLY A 93 39.48 -30.95 29.64
C GLY A 93 40.35 -30.11 30.58
N ASN A 94 39.77 -29.22 31.39
CA ASN A 94 40.53 -28.30 32.25
C ASN A 94 40.50 -28.76 33.72
N GLU A 95 41.67 -28.80 34.38
CA GLU A 95 41.84 -29.37 35.72
C GLU A 95 41.27 -28.50 36.86
N HIS A 96 40.94 -27.24 36.59
CA HIS A 96 40.60 -26.27 37.64
C HIS A 96 39.17 -25.69 37.58
N ALA A 97 38.42 -25.91 36.49
CA ALA A 97 37.03 -25.44 36.38
C ALA A 97 36.23 -26.28 35.36
N SER A 98 35.07 -26.79 35.79
CA SER A 98 34.10 -27.48 34.93
C SER A 98 32.89 -26.59 34.67
N PHE A 99 32.54 -26.38 33.40
CA PHE A 99 31.34 -25.67 33.00
C PHE A 99 30.37 -26.66 32.33
N THR A 100 29.14 -26.71 32.83
CA THR A 100 28.07 -27.54 32.27
C THR A 100 26.96 -26.61 31.79
N HIS A 101 26.53 -26.80 30.55
CA HIS A 101 25.45 -26.05 29.92
C HIS A 101 24.24 -26.96 29.74
N GLU A 102 23.04 -26.45 30.05
CA GLU A 102 21.78 -27.10 29.75
C GLU A 102 21.18 -26.46 28.50
N HIS A 103 20.86 -27.28 27.50
CA HIS A 103 20.42 -26.78 26.20
C HIS A 103 19.13 -25.95 26.30
N ILE A 104 19.16 -24.74 25.74
CA ILE A 104 18.00 -23.87 25.64
C ILE A 104 17.41 -24.04 24.23
N SER A 105 16.28 -24.75 24.12
CA SER A 105 15.53 -24.82 22.87
C SER A 105 14.46 -23.72 22.84
N TYR A 106 14.70 -22.67 22.05
CA TYR A 106 13.66 -21.70 21.72
C TYR A 106 13.25 -21.90 20.27
N HIS A 107 11.97 -22.12 20.04
CA HIS A 107 11.38 -22.14 18.71
C HIS A 107 10.50 -20.91 18.53
N ALA A 108 10.66 -20.22 17.40
CA ALA A 108 9.85 -19.04 17.09
C ALA A 108 8.36 -19.41 17.13
N ARG A 109 7.57 -18.62 17.85
CA ARG A 109 6.13 -18.87 17.93
C ARG A 109 5.47 -18.47 16.60
N PRO A 110 4.50 -19.26 16.09
CA PRO A 110 3.78 -18.88 14.89
C PRO A 110 2.99 -17.60 15.16
N VAL A 111 3.36 -16.52 14.47
CA VAL A 111 2.63 -15.25 14.54
C VAL A 111 1.43 -15.35 13.62
N ILE A 112 0.23 -15.44 14.19
CA ILE A 112 -1.00 -15.45 13.40
C ILE A 112 -1.30 -14.00 12.96
N PRO A 113 -1.59 -13.76 11.67
CA PRO A 113 -2.04 -12.46 11.22
C PRO A 113 -3.40 -12.13 11.85
N THR A 114 -3.47 -10.97 12.50
CA THR A 114 -4.68 -10.51 13.20
C THR A 114 -5.60 -9.66 12.31
N TYR A 115 -5.23 -9.46 11.05
CA TYR A 115 -5.98 -8.62 10.12
C TYR A 115 -6.63 -9.46 9.03
N SER A 116 -7.84 -9.06 8.63
CA SER A 116 -8.51 -9.57 7.43
C SER A 116 -8.41 -8.54 6.32
N GLU A 117 -8.27 -9.01 5.08
CA GLU A 117 -8.34 -8.11 3.94
C GLU A 117 -9.80 -7.70 3.65
N ASN A 118 -10.00 -6.49 3.16
CA ASN A 118 -11.34 -6.03 2.79
C ASN A 118 -11.85 -6.78 1.55
N SER A 119 -13.13 -7.15 1.49
CA SER A 119 -13.72 -7.64 0.23
C SER A 119 -13.81 -6.49 -0.76
N VAL A 120 -13.23 -6.63 -1.95
CA VAL A 120 -13.23 -5.59 -2.98
C VAL A 120 -13.89 -6.13 -4.25
N ASP A 121 -14.81 -5.34 -4.81
CA ASP A 121 -15.83 -5.83 -5.75
C ASP A 121 -15.38 -5.91 -7.22
N SER A 122 -14.20 -5.39 -7.58
CA SER A 122 -13.77 -5.27 -8.98
C SER A 122 -12.30 -5.61 -9.15
N GLU A 123 -12.02 -6.79 -9.74
CA GLU A 123 -10.70 -7.17 -10.23
C GLU A 123 -10.48 -6.60 -11.62
N LEU A 124 -9.31 -5.99 -11.83
CA LEU A 124 -8.93 -5.34 -13.06
C LEU A 124 -7.55 -5.83 -13.51
N LEU A 125 -7.40 -6.06 -14.80
CA LEU A 125 -6.13 -6.34 -15.47
C LEU A 125 -5.78 -5.16 -16.38
N CYS A 126 -4.67 -4.49 -16.08
CA CYS A 126 -4.17 -3.41 -16.93
C CYS A 126 -3.63 -3.99 -18.26
N PRO A 127 -4.09 -3.53 -19.43
CA PRO A 127 -3.65 -4.08 -20.71
C PRO A 127 -2.22 -3.65 -21.07
N GLU A 128 -1.77 -2.49 -20.58
CA GLU A 128 -0.44 -1.96 -20.87
C GLU A 128 0.67 -2.66 -20.09
N CYS A 129 0.46 -2.88 -18.78
CA CYS A 129 1.51 -3.40 -17.91
C CYS A 129 1.17 -4.74 -17.25
N GLN A 130 0.01 -5.33 -17.58
CA GLN A 130 -0.47 -6.62 -17.07
C GLN A 130 -0.57 -6.67 -15.53
N CYS A 131 -0.73 -5.50 -14.89
CA CYS A 131 -0.93 -5.39 -13.45
C CYS A 131 -2.36 -5.81 -13.09
N ARG A 132 -2.49 -6.80 -12.21
CA ARG A 132 -3.76 -7.26 -11.63
C ARG A 132 -3.97 -6.61 -10.27
N PHE A 133 -5.09 -5.91 -10.12
CA PHE A 133 -5.39 -5.15 -8.91
C PHE A 133 -6.89 -5.11 -8.62
N GLN A 134 -7.24 -4.84 -7.37
CA GLN A 134 -8.63 -4.62 -6.94
C GLN A 134 -8.71 -3.29 -6.21
N VAL A 135 -9.76 -2.53 -6.50
CA VAL A 135 -9.98 -1.17 -5.97
C VAL A 135 -11.43 -1.00 -5.55
N TYR A 136 -11.63 -0.22 -4.50
CA TYR A 136 -12.95 0.13 -4.00
C TYR A 136 -13.38 1.50 -4.53
N GLY A 137 -14.61 1.60 -5.03
CA GLY A 137 -15.15 2.84 -5.58
C GLY A 137 -14.43 3.32 -6.85
N VAL A 138 -14.63 4.59 -7.18
CA VAL A 138 -14.04 5.24 -8.36
C VAL A 138 -12.53 5.48 -8.17
N PHE A 139 -11.76 5.22 -9.23
CA PHE A 139 -10.29 5.33 -9.25
C PHE A 139 -9.79 5.83 -10.61
N GLY A 140 -8.54 6.31 -10.70
CA GLY A 140 -8.02 6.95 -11.92
C GLY A 140 -6.81 6.26 -12.55
N TYR A 141 -6.01 5.56 -11.77
CA TYR A 141 -4.66 5.14 -12.18
C TYR A 141 -4.44 3.64 -12.11
N CYS A 142 -3.68 3.10 -13.05
CA CYS A 142 -3.08 1.79 -12.87
C CYS A 142 -1.98 1.84 -11.79
N PRO A 143 -2.01 0.96 -10.77
CA PRO A 143 -0.95 0.91 -9.76
C PRO A 143 0.44 0.52 -10.29
N GLY A 144 0.50 -0.15 -11.44
CA GLY A 144 1.74 -0.66 -12.00
C GLY A 144 2.45 0.28 -12.97
N CYS A 145 1.71 1.03 -13.79
CA CYS A 145 2.27 1.94 -14.81
C CYS A 145 1.80 3.38 -14.72
N ARG A 146 0.88 3.70 -13.78
CA ARG A 146 0.27 5.03 -13.64
C ARG A 146 -0.52 5.51 -14.87
N THR A 147 -0.78 4.67 -15.86
CA THR A 147 -1.60 5.08 -17.00
C THR A 147 -3.08 5.06 -16.62
N GLU A 148 -3.80 6.07 -17.13
CA GLU A 148 -5.26 6.08 -17.21
C GLU A 148 -5.65 5.23 -18.42
N ASN A 149 -6.48 4.21 -18.23
CA ASN A 149 -6.91 3.34 -19.33
C ASN A 149 -8.42 3.45 -19.53
N GLN A 150 -8.91 3.20 -20.75
CA GLN A 150 -10.35 3.12 -21.04
C GLN A 150 -11.08 2.13 -20.12
N LEU A 151 -10.45 1.00 -19.79
CA LEU A 151 -10.99 0.02 -18.84
C LEU A 151 -11.23 0.59 -17.43
N ILE A 152 -10.47 1.60 -17.02
CA ILE A 152 -10.67 2.29 -15.74
C ILE A 152 -11.97 3.09 -15.79
N TYR A 153 -12.21 3.82 -16.89
CA TYR A 153 -13.44 4.57 -17.07
C TYR A 153 -14.66 3.65 -17.17
N ASP A 154 -14.55 2.55 -17.92
CA ASP A 154 -15.63 1.56 -18.02
C ASP A 154 -15.95 0.91 -16.67
N ALA A 155 -14.91 0.55 -15.90
CA ALA A 155 -15.07 0.02 -14.55
C ALA A 155 -15.74 1.03 -13.62
N ASN A 156 -15.32 2.29 -13.66
CA ASN A 156 -15.93 3.37 -12.89
C ASN A 156 -17.41 3.56 -13.25
N LEU A 157 -17.74 3.58 -14.54
CA LEU A 157 -19.13 3.68 -15.00
C LEU A 157 -19.96 2.48 -14.54
N ALA A 158 -19.40 1.26 -14.55
CA ALA A 158 -20.06 0.07 -14.04
C ALA A 158 -20.30 0.13 -12.52
N ILE A 159 -19.36 0.71 -11.75
CA ILE A 159 -19.54 0.97 -10.31
C ILE A 159 -20.69 1.95 -10.09
N LEU A 160 -20.66 3.11 -10.77
CA LEU A 160 -21.71 4.13 -10.63
C LEU A 160 -23.09 3.59 -11.03
N ARG A 161 -23.18 2.81 -12.12
CA ARG A 161 -24.44 2.16 -12.53
C ARG A 161 -24.98 1.23 -11.46
N ARG A 162 -24.12 0.41 -10.84
CA ARG A 162 -24.52 -0.48 -9.74
C ARG A 162 -25.03 0.30 -8.53
N GLU A 163 -24.33 1.38 -8.15
CA GLU A 163 -24.75 2.25 -7.05
C GLU A 163 -26.12 2.91 -7.33
N PHE A 164 -26.35 3.36 -8.57
CA PHE A 164 -27.65 3.90 -8.98
C PHE A 164 -28.78 2.86 -8.92
N SER A 165 -28.54 1.64 -9.42
CA SER A 165 -29.54 0.58 -9.37
C SER A 165 -29.86 0.13 -7.95
N ALA A 166 -28.89 0.17 -7.04
CA ALA A 166 -29.09 -0.21 -5.64
C ALA A 166 -29.92 0.81 -4.84
N LYS A 167 -29.83 2.10 -5.18
CA LYS A 167 -30.54 3.18 -4.47
C LYS A 167 -31.22 4.18 -5.43
N PRO A 168 -32.28 3.76 -6.14
CA PRO A 168 -33.00 4.62 -7.05
C PRO A 168 -33.68 5.77 -6.29
N GLY A 169 -33.44 7.02 -6.73
CA GLY A 169 -34.11 8.22 -6.20
C GLY A 169 -33.33 8.99 -5.11
N GLU A 170 -32.19 8.47 -4.63
CA GLU A 170 -31.38 9.19 -3.65
C GLU A 170 -30.50 10.24 -4.36
N THR A 171 -30.93 11.51 -4.33
CA THR A 171 -30.23 12.64 -4.96
C THR A 171 -28.80 12.83 -4.44
N ARG A 172 -28.51 12.30 -3.25
CA ARG A 172 -27.19 12.30 -2.63
C ARG A 172 -26.22 11.37 -3.35
N THR A 173 -26.66 10.19 -3.76
CA THR A 173 -25.88 9.22 -4.54
C THR A 173 -25.51 9.78 -5.92
N LEU A 174 -26.46 10.44 -6.58
CA LEU A 174 -26.22 11.21 -7.83
C LEU A 174 -25.15 12.29 -7.64
N ARG A 175 -25.20 13.02 -6.53
CA ARG A 175 -24.22 14.07 -6.23
C ARG A 175 -22.82 13.51 -6.01
N HIS A 176 -22.69 12.37 -5.32
CA HIS A 176 -21.40 11.71 -5.09
C HIS A 176 -20.83 11.13 -6.38
N ALA A 177 -21.63 10.41 -7.16
CA ALA A 177 -21.25 9.89 -8.48
C ALA A 177 -20.79 11.01 -9.43
N TYR A 178 -21.52 12.12 -9.47
CA TYR A 178 -21.15 13.29 -10.27
C TYR A 178 -19.84 13.94 -9.78
N ALA A 179 -19.69 14.11 -8.46
CA ALA A 179 -18.45 14.65 -7.88
C ALA A 179 -17.23 13.78 -8.19
N ASP A 180 -17.39 12.45 -8.18
CA ASP A 180 -16.34 11.50 -8.53
C ASP A 180 -15.95 11.61 -10.01
N LEU A 181 -16.93 11.70 -10.92
CA LEU A 181 -16.69 11.92 -12.35
C LEU A 181 -16.02 13.27 -12.63
N VAL A 182 -16.47 14.34 -11.98
CA VAL A 182 -15.87 15.68 -12.11
C VAL A 182 -14.44 15.66 -11.58
N SER A 183 -14.18 15.05 -10.42
CA SER A 183 -12.83 14.96 -9.86
C SER A 183 -11.88 14.19 -10.78
N MET A 184 -12.37 13.12 -11.39
CA MET A 184 -11.63 12.33 -12.38
C MET A 184 -11.28 13.16 -13.63
N PHE A 185 -12.25 13.92 -14.16
CA PHE A 185 -12.03 14.83 -15.29
C PHE A 185 -11.12 16.00 -14.95
N GLU A 186 -11.30 16.65 -13.80
CA GLU A 186 -10.45 17.75 -13.36
C GLU A 186 -8.99 17.30 -13.19
N PHE A 187 -8.77 16.10 -12.66
CA PHE A 187 -7.42 15.56 -12.54
C PHE A 187 -6.81 15.34 -13.93
N HIS A 188 -7.58 14.76 -14.86
CA HIS A 188 -7.16 14.58 -16.25
C HIS A 188 -6.79 15.93 -16.90
N CYS A 189 -7.67 16.94 -16.77
CA CYS A 189 -7.46 18.28 -17.33
C CYS A 189 -6.23 18.98 -16.72
N ARG A 190 -6.03 18.91 -15.39
CA ARG A 190 -4.85 19.51 -14.74
C ARG A 190 -3.53 18.91 -15.23
N ARG A 191 -3.55 17.67 -15.71
CA ARG A 191 -2.37 16.97 -16.23
C ARG A 191 -2.17 17.18 -17.73
N ALA A 192 -3.26 17.27 -18.49
CA ALA A 192 -3.23 17.53 -19.93
C ALA A 192 -2.98 19.01 -20.26
N ALA A 193 -3.29 19.92 -19.32
CA ALA A 193 -2.87 21.30 -19.40
C ALA A 193 -1.34 21.35 -19.42
N PRO A 194 -0.70 21.98 -20.43
CA PRO A 194 0.72 22.27 -20.35
C PRO A 194 0.98 23.02 -19.04
N GLN A 195 2.14 22.77 -18.40
CA GLN A 195 2.60 23.63 -17.30
C GLN A 195 2.87 25.02 -17.88
N GLU A 196 1.83 25.82 -18.07
CA GLU A 196 1.96 27.21 -18.42
C GLU A 196 2.66 27.87 -17.25
N HIS A 197 3.92 28.24 -17.49
CA HIS A 197 4.63 29.24 -16.71
C HIS A 197 3.68 30.38 -16.39
N GLN A 198 3.69 30.79 -15.12
CA GLN A 198 2.99 31.94 -14.57
C GLN A 198 2.86 33.09 -15.58
N LEU A 199 1.77 33.10 -16.34
CA LEU A 199 1.28 34.32 -16.93
C LEU A 199 0.38 34.91 -15.86
N THR A 200 0.98 35.79 -15.07
CA THR A 200 0.30 36.79 -14.27
C THR A 200 -0.66 37.53 -15.19
N ILE A 201 -1.91 37.06 -15.25
CA ILE A 201 -3.01 37.86 -15.77
C ILE A 201 -3.24 38.94 -14.70
N ASN A 202 -2.52 40.05 -14.85
CA ASN A 202 -2.87 41.30 -14.20
C ASN A 202 -4.30 41.63 -14.62
N PHE A 203 -5.25 41.45 -13.71
CA PHE A 203 -6.55 42.09 -13.83
C PHE A 203 -6.32 43.60 -13.75
N GLY A 204 -6.12 44.19 -14.93
CA GLY A 204 -6.09 45.63 -15.12
C GLY A 204 -7.32 46.26 -14.50
N SER A 205 -7.06 47.23 -13.65
CA SER A 205 -7.98 48.18 -13.03
C SER A 205 -9.27 48.45 -13.82
N SER A 206 -10.41 48.35 -13.13
CA SER A 206 -11.72 48.82 -13.60
C SER A 206 -11.64 50.23 -14.19
N PRO A 207 -12.23 50.49 -15.37
CA PRO A 207 -12.46 51.85 -15.82
C PRO A 207 -13.54 52.49 -14.94
N LYS A 208 -13.19 53.66 -14.38
CA LYS A 208 -14.09 54.52 -13.60
C LYS A 208 -15.30 54.93 -14.43
N SER A 209 -16.46 54.95 -13.78
CA SER A 209 -17.74 55.42 -14.31
C SER A 209 -17.64 56.84 -14.85
N VAL A 210 -18.08 57.02 -16.10
CA VAL A 210 -18.37 58.34 -16.67
C VAL A 210 -19.85 58.62 -16.39
N LYS A 211 -20.15 59.61 -15.54
CA LYS A 211 -21.46 60.26 -15.47
C LYS A 211 -21.45 61.42 -16.47
N ALA A 212 -22.39 61.43 -17.40
CA ALA A 212 -22.70 62.60 -18.23
C ALA A 212 -23.89 63.36 -17.61
N PRO A 213 -23.92 64.71 -17.68
CA PRO A 213 -25.11 65.51 -17.40
C PRO A 213 -26.17 65.40 -18.50
#